data_AF-A0AAQ4EPB0-F1
#
_entry.id   AF-A0AAQ4EPB0-F1
#
_cell.length_a   1.000
_cell.length_b   1.000
_cell.length_c   1.000
_cell.angle_alpha   90.00
_cell.angle_beta   90.00
_cell.angle_gamma   90.00
#
_symmetry.space_group_name_H-M   'P 1'
#
loop_
_entity.id
_entity.type
_entity.pdbx_description
1 polymer ?
#
loop_
_entity_poly.entity_id
_entity_poly.type
_entity_poly.pdbx_seq_one_letter_code
_entity_poly.pdbx_strand_id
1 'polypeptide(L)'
;MAVSKVPPRILEWTRPVPREQWDASNPALLNAAKPYEEIEQKIGYTFQDKGFLLAAFTHCSLPANARLVPCILQPMDHLGDALLKFLLSAKLYGCLHPLSPRSLHDARKHVDSNYSFGLAAVRNGFHRFLRSGSPALSEAVVGYVRGLENAVGDAEDAFSGRSHVKVKHLPSGEPFEVWELLKRLG
;
A
#
# COMPACT_ATOMS: atom_id res chain seq x y z
N MET A 1 2.45 -41.33 -16.40
CA MET A 1 3.53 -40.37 -16.74
C MET A 1 3.79 -39.51 -15.51
N ALA A 2 4.98 -39.61 -14.93
CA ALA A 2 5.35 -38.84 -13.74
C ALA A 2 5.69 -37.40 -14.14
N VAL A 3 4.96 -36.43 -13.61
CA VAL A 3 5.31 -35.02 -13.72
C VAL A 3 6.53 -34.81 -12.84
N SER A 4 7.70 -34.57 -13.45
CA SER A 4 8.93 -34.32 -12.70
C SER A 4 8.76 -33.07 -11.85
N LYS A 5 8.75 -33.22 -10.52
CA LYS A 5 8.88 -32.11 -9.57
C LYS A 5 10.33 -31.61 -9.60
N VAL A 6 10.65 -30.79 -10.60
CA VAL A 6 11.87 -30.00 -10.59
C VAL A 6 11.70 -28.98 -9.45
N PRO A 7 12.58 -28.94 -8.43
CA PRO A 7 12.48 -27.93 -7.40
C PRO A 7 12.64 -26.55 -8.06
N PRO A 8 11.82 -25.54 -7.69
CA PRO A 8 11.94 -24.21 -8.28
C PRO A 8 13.37 -23.72 -8.04
N ARG A 9 14.07 -23.38 -9.13
CA ARG A 9 15.45 -22.87 -9.04
C ARG A 9 15.40 -21.60 -8.18
N ILE A 10 16.42 -21.39 -7.35
CA ILE A 10 16.51 -20.29 -6.36
C ILE A 10 16.40 -18.86 -6.96
N LEU A 11 16.27 -18.74 -8.28
CA LEU A 11 16.16 -17.50 -9.05
C LEU A 11 14.89 -17.45 -9.91
N GLU A 12 13.93 -18.36 -9.74
CA GLU A 12 12.69 -18.35 -10.53
C GLU A 12 11.82 -17.09 -10.26
N TRP A 13 12.01 -16.49 -9.08
CA TRP A 13 11.42 -15.26 -8.57
C TRP A 13 12.17 -14.01 -9.07
N THR A 14 13.36 -14.18 -9.67
CA THR A 14 14.07 -13.14 -10.44
C THR A 14 13.79 -13.22 -11.93
N ARG A 15 12.87 -14.09 -12.38
CA ARG A 15 12.39 -14.01 -13.76
C ARG A 15 11.86 -12.60 -13.99
N PRO A 16 12.20 -11.96 -15.12
CA PRO A 16 11.75 -10.61 -15.39
C PRO A 16 10.24 -10.55 -15.23
N VAL A 17 9.76 -9.50 -14.56
CA VAL A 17 8.32 -9.24 -14.40
C VAL A 17 7.67 -9.49 -15.76
N PRO A 18 6.62 -10.31 -15.86
CA PRO A 18 6.33 -10.99 -17.12
C PRO A 18 5.73 -10.02 -18.15
N ARG A 19 6.62 -9.29 -18.83
CA ARG A 19 6.30 -8.32 -19.89
C ARG A 19 5.64 -8.97 -21.11
N GLU A 20 5.70 -10.30 -21.21
CA GLU A 20 5.11 -11.09 -22.28
C GLU A 20 3.68 -11.55 -21.98
N GLN A 21 3.16 -11.32 -20.77
CA GLN A 21 1.83 -11.81 -20.36
C GLN A 21 0.66 -10.94 -20.84
N TRP A 22 0.93 -9.74 -21.33
CA TRP A 22 -0.06 -8.86 -21.95
C TRP A 22 0.62 -8.02 -23.03
N ASP A 23 -0.18 -7.52 -23.97
CA ASP A 23 0.27 -6.52 -24.93
C ASP A 23 0.04 -5.12 -24.34
N ALA A 24 1.14 -4.41 -24.05
CA ALA A 24 1.11 -3.04 -23.52
C ALA A 24 0.47 -2.03 -24.50
N SER A 25 0.44 -2.36 -25.80
CA SER A 25 -0.19 -1.53 -26.85
C SER A 25 -1.67 -1.86 -27.06
N ASN A 26 -2.23 -2.83 -26.31
CA ASN A 26 -3.60 -3.24 -26.47
C ASN A 26 -4.58 -2.08 -26.14
N PRO A 27 -5.44 -1.67 -27.09
CA PRO A 27 -6.35 -0.54 -26.88
C PRO A 27 -7.35 -0.78 -25.75
N ALA A 28 -7.76 -2.03 -25.50
CA ALA A 28 -8.66 -2.35 -24.37
C ALA A 28 -7.95 -2.15 -23.02
N LEU A 29 -6.67 -2.50 -22.93
CA LEU A 29 -5.83 -2.27 -21.75
C LEU A 29 -5.65 -0.77 -21.51
N LEU A 30 -5.27 -0.03 -22.54
CA LEU A 30 -5.09 1.42 -22.45
C LEU A 30 -6.40 2.12 -22.05
N ASN A 31 -7.53 1.72 -22.64
CA ASN A 31 -8.84 2.25 -22.26
C ASN A 31 -9.21 1.94 -20.81
N ALA A 32 -8.93 0.73 -20.32
CA ALA A 32 -9.15 0.38 -18.92
C ALA A 32 -8.24 1.13 -17.94
N ALA A 33 -7.06 1.54 -18.40
CA ALA A 33 -6.10 2.30 -17.60
C ALA A 33 -6.41 3.80 -17.52
N LYS A 34 -7.21 4.37 -18.43
CA LYS A 34 -7.57 5.81 -18.44
C LYS A 34 -8.02 6.37 -17.08
N PRO A 35 -8.90 5.71 -16.30
CA PRO A 35 -9.30 6.24 -15.00
C PRO A 35 -8.13 6.37 -14.01
N TYR A 36 -7.08 5.56 -14.18
CA TYR A 36 -5.92 5.53 -13.30
C TYR A 36 -4.92 6.66 -13.58
N GLU A 37 -5.14 7.50 -14.60
CA GLU A 37 -4.34 8.72 -14.81
C GLU A 37 -4.36 9.64 -13.57
N GLU A 38 -5.47 9.65 -12.81
CA GLU A 38 -5.54 10.36 -11.52
C GLU A 38 -4.51 9.82 -10.52
N ILE A 39 -4.30 8.50 -10.50
CA ILE A 39 -3.29 7.88 -9.64
C ILE A 39 -1.89 8.30 -10.06
N GLU A 40 -1.60 8.25 -11.36
CA GLU A 40 -0.30 8.64 -11.91
C GLU A 40 0.05 10.10 -11.59
N GLN A 41 -0.93 10.99 -11.67
CA GLN A 41 -0.78 12.38 -11.26
C GLN A 41 -0.49 12.50 -9.75
N LYS A 42 -1.21 11.77 -8.90
CA LYS A 42 -1.01 11.81 -7.44
C LYS A 42 0.36 11.30 -7.02
N ILE A 43 0.86 10.24 -7.65
CA ILE A 43 2.17 9.67 -7.33
C ILE A 43 3.33 10.37 -8.07
N GLY A 44 3.03 11.28 -9.00
CA GLY A 44 4.03 11.96 -9.82
C GLY A 44 4.80 11.02 -10.75
N TYR A 45 4.19 9.90 -11.16
CA TYR A 45 4.82 8.87 -11.98
C TYR A 45 3.86 8.34 -13.03
N THR A 46 4.29 8.41 -14.29
CA THR A 46 3.56 7.82 -15.42
C THR A 46 4.17 6.47 -15.76
N PHE A 47 3.36 5.42 -15.65
CA PHE A 47 3.72 4.07 -16.07
C PHE A 47 3.90 4.03 -17.58
N GLN A 48 5.09 3.61 -18.02
CA GLN A 48 5.36 3.30 -19.42
C GLN A 48 4.50 2.15 -19.93
N ASP A 49 4.28 1.14 -19.07
CA ASP A 49 3.41 0.01 -19.35
C ASP A 49 2.25 0.01 -18.34
N LYS A 50 1.06 0.34 -18.85
CA LYS A 50 -0.18 0.47 -18.06
C LYS A 50 -0.66 -0.87 -17.51
N GLY A 51 -0.14 -2.00 -17.99
CA GLY A 51 -0.47 -3.30 -17.47
C GLY A 51 0.00 -3.48 -16.03
N PHE A 52 1.14 -2.89 -15.65
CA PHE A 52 1.59 -2.88 -14.25
C PHE A 52 0.65 -2.09 -13.35
N LEU A 53 0.17 -0.94 -13.82
CA LEU A 53 -0.80 -0.13 -13.10
C LEU A 53 -2.10 -0.89 -12.88
N LEU A 54 -2.65 -1.50 -13.93
CA LEU A 54 -3.86 -2.32 -13.81
C LEU A 54 -3.64 -3.55 -12.93
N ALA A 55 -2.47 -4.19 -13.03
CA ALA A 55 -2.14 -5.34 -12.21
C ALA A 55 -2.12 -4.94 -10.74
N ALA A 56 -1.46 -3.82 -10.39
CA ALA A 56 -1.37 -3.28 -9.03
C ALA A 56 -2.72 -3.02 -8.35
N PHE A 57 -3.77 -2.77 -9.12
CA PHE A 57 -5.11 -2.51 -8.60
C PHE A 57 -6.10 -3.67 -8.83
N THR A 58 -5.65 -4.81 -9.34
CA THR A 58 -6.52 -5.97 -9.61
C THR A 58 -6.25 -7.10 -8.63
N HIS A 59 -7.19 -7.36 -7.74
CA HIS A 59 -7.11 -8.45 -6.79
C HIS A 59 -7.39 -9.81 -7.46
N CYS A 60 -6.74 -10.88 -6.98
CA CYS A 60 -6.84 -12.22 -7.58
C CYS A 60 -8.24 -12.86 -7.48
N SER A 61 -9.12 -12.32 -6.63
CA SER A 61 -10.54 -12.73 -6.58
C SER A 61 -11.31 -12.37 -7.85
N LEU A 62 -10.80 -11.45 -8.67
CA LEU A 62 -11.45 -11.11 -9.93
C LEU A 62 -11.33 -12.29 -10.92
N PRO A 63 -12.44 -12.75 -11.51
CA PRO A 63 -12.43 -13.87 -12.46
C PRO A 63 -11.44 -13.65 -13.62
N ALA A 64 -10.75 -14.71 -14.06
CA ALA A 64 -9.72 -14.61 -15.09
C ALA A 64 -10.23 -14.06 -16.43
N ASN A 65 -11.47 -14.40 -16.80
CA ASN A 65 -12.14 -13.89 -17.99
C ASN A 65 -12.49 -12.39 -17.92
N ALA A 66 -12.54 -11.81 -16.72
CA ALA A 66 -12.78 -10.38 -16.50
C ALA A 66 -11.47 -9.57 -16.33
N ARG A 67 -10.32 -10.24 -16.40
CA ARG A 67 -8.99 -9.64 -16.23
C ARG A 67 -8.33 -9.37 -17.57
N LEU A 68 -7.82 -8.15 -17.74
CA LEU A 68 -6.98 -7.77 -18.89
C LEU A 68 -5.50 -8.09 -18.66
N VAL A 69 -5.11 -8.22 -17.40
CA VAL A 69 -3.77 -8.58 -16.96
C VAL A 69 -3.85 -9.70 -15.92
N PRO A 70 -2.91 -10.66 -15.91
CA PRO A 70 -2.88 -11.69 -14.89
C PRO A 70 -2.66 -11.10 -13.50
N CYS A 71 -3.07 -11.85 -12.48
CA CYS A 71 -2.82 -11.46 -11.09
C CYS A 71 -1.37 -11.84 -10.75
N ILE A 72 -0.44 -10.95 -11.09
CA ILE A 72 1.00 -11.12 -10.87
C ILE A 72 1.50 -10.42 -9.61
N LEU A 73 0.57 -9.84 -8.84
CA LEU A 73 0.92 -9.00 -7.71
C LEU A 73 1.64 -9.76 -6.62
N GLN A 74 1.34 -11.04 -6.36
CA GLN A 74 1.92 -11.71 -5.18
C GLN A 74 3.46 -11.63 -5.14
N PRO A 75 4.24 -11.99 -6.19
CA PRO A 75 5.69 -11.75 -6.18
C PRO A 75 6.09 -10.27 -6.08
N MET A 76 5.35 -9.37 -6.74
CA MET A 76 5.61 -7.92 -6.68
C MET A 76 5.32 -7.32 -5.32
N ASP A 77 4.34 -7.84 -4.58
CA ASP A 77 3.97 -7.40 -3.23
C ASP A 77 5.11 -7.71 -2.27
N HIS A 78 5.75 -8.88 -2.41
CA HIS A 78 6.92 -9.24 -1.59
C HIS A 78 8.12 -8.33 -1.89
N LEU A 79 8.37 -8.02 -3.18
CA LEU A 79 9.45 -7.10 -3.56
C LEU A 79 9.14 -5.67 -3.08
N GLY A 80 7.91 -5.21 -3.28
CA GLY A 80 7.43 -3.90 -2.88
C GLY A 80 7.52 -3.70 -1.37
N ASP A 81 7.12 -4.69 -0.58
CA ASP A 81 7.25 -4.70 0.88
C ASP A 81 8.71 -4.55 1.32
N ALA A 82 9.63 -5.33 0.73
CA ALA A 82 11.06 -5.22 1.03
C ALA A 82 11.64 -3.84 0.66
N LEU A 83 11.28 -3.31 -0.52
CA LEU A 83 11.74 -1.98 -0.97
C LEU A 83 11.18 -0.86 -0.10
N LEU A 84 9.88 -0.90 0.23
CA LEU A 84 9.24 0.08 1.10
C LEU A 84 9.87 0.07 2.49
N LYS A 85 10.10 -1.11 3.07
CA LYS A 85 10.79 -1.28 4.35
C LYS A 85 12.19 -0.69 4.35
N PHE A 86 12.94 -0.91 3.27
CA PHE A 86 14.26 -0.34 3.10
C PHE A 86 14.22 1.19 3.00
N LEU A 87 13.38 1.74 2.12
CA LEU A 87 13.24 3.18 1.92
C LEU A 87 12.76 3.89 3.19
N LEU A 88 11.77 3.32 3.87
CA LEU A 88 11.26 3.84 5.13
C LEU A 88 12.34 3.83 6.20
N SER A 89 13.07 2.72 6.33
CA SER A 89 14.21 2.65 7.26
C SER A 89 15.25 3.72 6.91
N ALA A 90 15.69 3.81 5.65
CA ALA A 90 16.68 4.77 5.21
C ALA A 90 16.25 6.23 5.49
N LYS A 91 14.97 6.56 5.27
CA LYS A 91 14.42 7.88 5.60
C LYS A 91 14.33 8.12 7.10
N LEU A 92 13.89 7.15 7.89
CA LEU A 92 13.86 7.26 9.36
C LEU A 92 15.28 7.52 9.90
N TYR A 93 16.29 6.77 9.44
CA TYR A 93 17.68 6.95 9.86
C TYR A 93 18.31 8.25 9.33
N GLY A 94 17.90 8.74 8.16
CA GLY A 94 18.43 9.97 7.57
C GLY A 94 17.79 11.27 8.07
N CYS A 95 16.51 11.25 8.44
CA CYS A 95 15.74 12.44 8.83
C CYS A 95 15.67 12.64 10.36
N LEU A 96 15.90 11.59 11.16
CA LEU A 96 15.83 11.66 12.61
C LEU A 96 17.24 11.82 13.19
N HIS A 97 17.59 13.04 13.59
CA HIS A 97 18.66 13.34 14.55
C HIS A 97 18.59 12.36 15.75
N PRO A 98 19.72 12.06 16.44
CA PRO A 98 20.00 10.73 16.99
C PRO A 98 18.93 10.27 17.99
N LEU A 99 17.89 9.63 17.46
CA LEU A 99 16.94 8.91 18.27
C LEU A 99 17.65 7.72 18.89
N SER A 100 17.29 7.40 20.13
CA SER A 100 17.78 6.17 20.74
C SER A 100 17.40 4.96 19.86
N PRO A 101 18.20 3.89 19.84
CA PRO A 101 17.87 2.67 19.09
C PRO A 101 16.46 2.13 19.37
N ARG A 102 15.98 2.33 20.61
CA ARG A 102 14.64 1.95 21.05
C ARG A 102 13.55 2.80 20.37
N SER A 103 13.70 4.12 20.38
CA SER A 103 12.76 5.04 19.74
C SER A 103 12.70 4.83 18.22
N LEU A 104 13.82 4.53 17.57
CA LEU A 104 13.87 4.19 16.14
C LEU A 104 13.13 2.89 15.84
N HIS A 105 13.30 1.87 16.69
CA HIS A 105 12.60 0.60 16.53
C HIS A 105 11.09 0.75 16.72
N ASP A 106 10.66 1.52 17.71
CA ASP A 106 9.25 1.76 18.01
C ASP A 106 8.56 2.61 16.91
N ALA A 107 9.27 3.62 16.38
CA ALA A 107 8.83 4.40 15.23
C ALA A 107 8.72 3.54 13.97
N ARG A 108 9.75 2.73 13.68
CA ARG A 108 9.74 1.82 12.53
C ARG A 108 8.56 0.86 12.60
N LYS A 109 8.29 0.24 13.75
CA LYS A 109 7.15 -0.68 13.92
C LYS A 109 5.80 -0.05 13.62
N HIS A 110 5.61 1.23 13.92
CA HIS A 110 4.36 1.91 13.63
C HIS A 110 4.21 2.18 12.13
N VAL A 111 5.25 2.72 11.50
CA VAL A 111 5.16 3.10 10.08
C VAL A 111 5.23 1.88 9.16
N ASP A 112 5.97 0.85 9.54
CA ASP A 112 6.05 -0.45 8.84
C ASP A 112 4.94 -1.40 9.31
N SER A 113 3.69 -0.98 9.10
CA SER A 113 2.52 -1.80 9.42
C SER A 113 1.48 -1.76 8.31
N ASN A 114 0.75 -2.87 8.14
CA ASN A 114 -0.37 -2.96 7.20
C ASN A 114 -1.43 -1.88 7.46
N TYR A 115 -1.59 -1.49 8.73
CA TYR A 115 -2.47 -0.38 9.09
C TYR A 115 -1.98 0.93 8.47
N SER A 116 -0.70 1.27 8.63
CA SER A 116 -0.11 2.49 8.06
C SER A 116 -0.16 2.48 6.52
N PHE A 117 0.09 1.33 5.87
CA PHE A 117 -0.04 1.22 4.42
C PHE A 117 -1.49 1.35 3.93
N GLY A 118 -2.44 0.70 4.62
CA GLY A 118 -3.87 0.82 4.32
C GLY A 118 -4.36 2.26 4.46
N LEU A 119 -3.94 2.93 5.54
CA LEU A 119 -4.23 4.34 5.80
C LEU A 119 -3.68 5.26 4.71
N ALA A 120 -2.43 5.05 4.29
CA ALA A 120 -1.81 5.79 3.20
C ALA A 120 -2.56 5.55 1.87
N ALA A 121 -2.94 4.31 1.57
CA ALA A 121 -3.74 3.98 0.39
C ALA A 121 -5.12 4.65 0.41
N VAL A 122 -5.78 4.71 1.58
CA VAL A 122 -7.08 5.39 1.72
C VAL A 122 -6.93 6.90 1.52
N ARG A 123 -5.96 7.53 2.18
CA ARG A 123 -5.68 8.97 2.06
C ARG A 123 -5.41 9.41 0.62
N ASN A 124 -4.70 8.60 -0.15
CA ASN A 124 -4.42 8.89 -1.56
C ASN A 124 -5.57 8.49 -2.51
N GLY A 125 -6.66 7.93 -1.99
CA GLY A 125 -7.82 7.51 -2.78
C GLY A 125 -7.66 6.20 -3.55
N PHE A 126 -6.58 5.45 -3.31
CA PHE A 126 -6.24 4.23 -4.05
C PHE A 126 -7.30 3.14 -3.91
N HIS A 127 -7.94 3.06 -2.74
CA HIS A 127 -9.05 2.14 -2.46
C HIS A 127 -10.21 2.24 -3.46
N ARG A 128 -10.44 3.40 -4.10
CA ARG A 128 -11.51 3.62 -5.08
C ARG A 128 -11.25 2.91 -6.41
N PHE A 129 -9.99 2.60 -6.70
CA PHE A 129 -9.53 2.02 -7.95
C PHE A 129 -9.32 0.50 -7.85
N LEU A 130 -9.50 -0.08 -6.66
CA LEU A 130 -9.33 -1.50 -6.40
C LEU A 130 -10.43 -2.31 -7.10
N ARG A 131 -10.02 -3.24 -7.96
CA ARG A 131 -10.90 -4.19 -8.66
C ARG A 131 -10.86 -5.54 -7.95
N SER A 132 -11.99 -5.94 -7.37
CA SER A 132 -12.14 -7.21 -6.66
C SER A 132 -13.43 -7.91 -7.10
N GLY A 133 -13.37 -9.23 -7.26
CA GLY A 133 -14.55 -10.08 -7.41
C GLY A 133 -15.10 -10.62 -6.08
N SER A 134 -14.52 -10.22 -4.95
CA SER A 134 -14.90 -10.68 -3.60
C SER A 134 -15.74 -9.62 -2.89
N PRO A 135 -17.04 -9.87 -2.62
CA PRO A 135 -17.89 -8.97 -1.85
C PRO A 135 -17.35 -8.73 -0.43
N ALA A 136 -16.87 -9.78 0.23
CA ALA A 136 -16.30 -9.69 1.58
C ALA A 136 -15.08 -8.74 1.64
N LEU A 137 -14.23 -8.75 0.60
CA LEU A 137 -13.11 -7.81 0.52
C LEU A 137 -13.61 -6.37 0.33
N SER A 138 -14.60 -6.17 -0.54
CA SER A 138 -15.19 -4.85 -0.76
C SER A 138 -15.82 -4.29 0.52
N GLU A 139 -16.56 -5.12 1.26
CA GLU A 139 -17.14 -4.75 2.56
C GLU A 139 -16.06 -4.42 3.59
N ALA A 140 -14.99 -5.21 3.66
CA ALA A 140 -13.87 -4.93 4.57
C ALA A 140 -13.19 -3.59 4.24
N VAL A 141 -12.98 -3.28 2.97
CA VAL A 141 -12.42 -1.99 2.53
C VAL A 141 -13.35 -0.83 2.91
N VAL A 142 -14.66 -0.96 2.65
CA VAL A 142 -15.64 0.07 3.03
C VAL A 142 -15.69 0.27 4.54
N GLY A 143 -15.70 -0.81 5.32
CA GLY A 143 -15.65 -0.76 6.78
C GLY A 143 -14.39 -0.07 7.29
N TYR A 144 -13.24 -0.36 6.69
CA TYR A 144 -11.97 0.28 7.03
C TYR A 144 -11.99 1.79 6.73
N VAL A 145 -12.45 2.20 5.55
CA VAL A 145 -12.58 3.61 5.17
C VAL A 145 -13.49 4.37 6.14
N ARG A 146 -14.67 3.82 6.45
CA ARG A 146 -15.60 4.41 7.43
C ARG A 146 -14.99 4.52 8.82
N GLY A 147 -14.26 3.49 9.26
CA GLY A 147 -13.56 3.51 10.55
C GLY A 147 -12.53 4.63 10.63
N LEU A 148 -11.83 4.91 9.52
CA LEU A 148 -10.89 6.04 9.44
C LEU A 148 -11.60 7.40 9.42
N GLU A 149 -12.70 7.54 8.69
CA GLU A 149 -13.50 8.78 8.66
C GLU A 149 -14.05 9.11 10.05
N ASN A 150 -14.59 8.12 10.76
CA ASN A 150 -15.08 8.30 12.12
C ASN A 150 -13.95 8.67 13.08
N ALA A 151 -12.79 8.02 12.98
CA ALA A 151 -11.64 8.34 13.84
C ALA A 151 -11.06 9.74 13.59
N VAL A 152 -11.12 10.24 12.34
CA VAL A 152 -10.74 11.62 12.01
C VAL A 152 -11.78 12.60 12.53
N GLY A 153 -13.08 12.30 12.37
CA GLY A 153 -14.16 13.09 12.97
C GLY A 153 -14.04 13.19 14.49
N ASP A 154 -13.79 12.06 15.17
CA ASP A 154 -13.57 12.02 16.61
C ASP A 154 -12.30 12.79 17.03
N ALA A 155 -11.25 12.79 16.21
CA ALA A 155 -10.02 13.54 16.48
C ALA A 155 -10.20 15.05 16.24
N GLU A 156 -10.93 15.46 15.21
CA GLU A 156 -11.27 16.85 14.94
C GLU A 156 -12.26 17.41 15.97
N ASP A 157 -13.23 16.60 16.41
CA ASP A 157 -14.15 16.93 17.50
C ASP A 157 -13.45 16.95 18.87
N ALA A 158 -12.44 16.09 19.10
CA ALA A 158 -11.59 16.15 20.29
C ALA A 158 -10.64 17.37 20.30
N PHE A 159 -10.28 17.89 19.13
CA PHE A 159 -9.53 19.15 18.99
C PHE A 159 -10.43 20.39 19.06
N SER A 160 -11.68 20.28 18.65
CA SER A 160 -12.71 21.34 18.70
C SER A 160 -13.38 21.47 20.07
N GLY A 161 -13.54 20.36 20.80
CA GLY A 161 -14.17 20.31 22.11
C GLY A 161 -13.15 20.19 23.24
N ARG A 162 -13.15 21.15 24.17
CA ARG A 162 -12.49 21.05 25.50
C ARG A 162 -12.95 19.79 26.24
N SER A 163 -12.33 18.64 25.99
CA SER A 163 -12.53 17.43 26.79
C SER A 163 -11.24 16.62 26.81
N HIS A 164 -10.59 16.58 27.97
CA HIS A 164 -9.44 15.72 28.25
C HIS A 164 -9.80 14.24 28.05
N VAL A 165 -9.44 13.66 26.90
CA VAL A 165 -9.40 12.20 26.75
C VAL A 165 -7.98 11.72 27.10
N LYS A 166 -7.87 10.96 28.20
CA LYS A 166 -6.62 10.34 28.65
C LYS A 166 -6.17 9.28 27.63
N VAL A 167 -5.20 9.62 26.80
CA VAL A 167 -4.44 8.65 26.02
C VAL A 167 -3.57 7.84 26.99
N LYS A 168 -3.74 6.52 26.99
CA LYS A 168 -2.92 5.60 27.80
C LYS A 168 -1.46 5.77 27.40
N HIS A 169 -0.66 6.08 28.41
CA HIS A 169 0.73 6.54 28.30
C HIS A 169 1.64 5.49 27.65
N LEU A 170 2.47 5.91 26.70
CA LEU A 170 3.75 5.27 26.38
C LEU A 170 4.80 5.83 27.37
N PRO A 171 5.73 5.04 27.92
CA PRO A 171 6.64 5.51 28.97
C PRO A 171 7.79 6.33 28.36
N SER A 172 7.51 7.57 27.98
CA SER A 172 8.45 8.69 27.92
C SER A 172 7.74 9.96 27.42
N GLY A 173 6.78 10.46 28.20
CA GLY A 173 6.51 11.90 28.41
C GLY A 173 6.12 12.83 27.25
N GLU A 174 6.34 12.49 25.99
CA GLU A 174 5.95 13.32 24.85
C GLU A 174 5.11 12.54 23.84
N PRO A 175 4.01 13.14 23.33
CA PRO A 175 3.20 12.52 22.31
C PRO A 175 3.99 12.50 21.00
N PHE A 176 4.68 11.38 20.75
CA PHE A 176 5.26 11.11 19.44
C PHE A 176 4.16 10.62 18.50
N GLU A 177 3.40 11.57 17.98
CA GLU A 177 2.34 11.35 17.02
C GLU A 177 2.96 10.83 15.71
N VAL A 178 2.67 9.58 15.35
CA VAL A 178 3.03 8.94 14.06
C VAL A 178 2.67 9.85 12.87
N TRP A 179 1.66 10.70 13.05
CA TRP A 179 1.25 11.74 12.11
C TRP A 179 2.32 12.79 11.80
N GLU A 180 3.07 13.28 12.79
CA GLU A 180 4.14 14.24 12.56
C GLU A 180 5.32 13.62 11.82
N LEU A 181 5.57 12.33 12.04
CA LEU A 181 6.55 11.56 11.28
C LEU A 181 6.14 11.41 9.82
N LEU A 182 4.89 11.04 9.57
CA LEU A 182 4.37 10.88 8.21
C LEU A 182 4.34 12.21 7.44
N LYS A 183 4.02 13.34 8.10
CA LYS A 183 4.12 14.67 7.49
C LYS A 183 5.55 15.06 7.12
N ARG A 184 6.54 14.71 7.96
CA ARG A 184 7.96 15.00 7.71
C ARG A 184 8.60 14.10 6.64
N LEU A 185 7.95 13.00 6.28
CA LEU A 185 8.38 12.08 5.23
C LEU A 185 7.82 12.43 3.84
N GLY A 186 6.86 13.37 3.77
CA GLY A 186 6.28 13.93 2.54
C GLY A 186 7.06 15.12 2.01
#